data_AF-A0A9D6TIP7-F1
#
_entry.id   AF-A0A9D6TIP7-F1
#
_cell.length_a   1.000
_cell.length_b   1.000
_cell.length_c   1.000
_cell.angle_alpha   90.00
_cell.angle_beta   90.00
_cell.angle_gamma   90.00
#
_symmetry.space_group_name_H-M   'P 1'
#
loop_
_entity.id
_entity.type
_entity.pdbx_description
1 polymer ?
#
loop_
_entity_poly.entity_id
_entity_poly.type
_entity_poly.pdbx_seq_one_letter_code
_entity_poly.pdbx_strand_id
1 'polypeptide(L)' 'MQSAGLPFALGENDLWIAATAMYHGLSLVTRDKAFSRVPGLRVTGY' A
#
# COMPACT_ATOMS: atom_id res chain seq x y z
N MET A 1 -16.69 2.13 15.70
CA MET A 1 -17.25 1.56 14.47
C MET A 1 -16.15 0.76 13.78
N GLN A 2 -16.17 -0.57 13.90
CA GLN A 2 -15.23 -1.44 13.17
C GLN A 2 -15.75 -1.56 11.74
N SER A 3 -15.04 -0.95 10.80
CA SER A 3 -15.28 -1.18 9.37
C SER A 3 -14.84 -2.60 9.06
N ALA A 4 -15.77 -3.43 8.58
CA ALA A 4 -15.49 -4.77 8.08
C ALA A 4 -14.68 -4.66 6.78
N GLY A 5 -13.38 -4.39 6.90
CA GLY A 5 -12.44 -4.55 5.81
C GLY A 5 -12.21 -6.03 5.59
N LEU A 6 -12.36 -6.50 4.34
CA LEU A 6 -11.83 -7.79 3.93
C LEU A 6 -10.38 -7.91 4.47
N PRO A 7 -9.89 -9.10 4.87
CA PRO A 7 -8.54 -9.29 5.43
C PRO A 7 -7.38 -8.87 4.50
N PHE A 8 -7.71 -8.34 3.32
CA PHE A 8 -6.82 -7.92 2.24
C PHE A 8 -7.07 -6.51 1.72
N ALA A 9 -7.99 -5.75 2.33
CA ALA A 9 -8.23 -4.37 1.94
C ALA A 9 -7.20 -3.44 2.61
N LEU A 10 -6.51 -2.65 1.80
CA LEU A 10 -5.66 -1.55 2.29
C LEU A 10 -6.53 -0.52 3.00
N GLY A 11 -6.03 0.00 4.12
CA GLY A 11 -6.66 1.11 4.81
C GLY A 11 -6.54 2.41 4.02
N GLU A 12 -7.30 3.43 4.42
CA GLU A 12 -7.24 4.76 3.78
C GLU A 12 -5.81 5.33 3.76
N ASN A 13 -5.08 5.21 4.86
CA ASN A 13 -3.69 5.67 4.94
C ASN A 13 -2.78 4.93 3.97
N ASP A 14 -2.96 3.62 3.81
CA ASP A 14 -2.17 2.81 2.90
C ASP A 14 -2.42 3.21 1.44
N LEU A 15 -3.67 3.54 1.10
CA LEU A 15 -4.04 4.05 -0.21
C LEU A 15 -3.32 5.37 -0.50
N TRP A 16 -3.26 6.29 0.46
CA TRP A 16 -2.53 7.55 0.31
C TRP A 16 -1.03 7.33 0.19
N ILE A 17 -0.44 6.45 1.00
CA ILE A 17 0.99 6.10 0.92
C ILE A 17 1.33 5.52 -0.46
N ALA A 18 0.52 4.57 -0.94
CA ALA A 18 0.69 3.97 -2.27
C ALA A 18 0.57 5.01 -3.39
N ALA A 19 -0.46 5.86 -3.33
CA ALA A 19 -0.69 6.92 -4.31
C ALA A 19 0.47 7.93 -4.35
N THR A 20 0.97 8.36 -3.20
CA THR A 20 2.13 9.28 -3.12
C THR A 20 3.39 8.65 -3.72
N ALA A 21 3.68 7.39 -3.38
CA ALA A 21 4.82 6.68 -3.95
C ALA A 21 4.70 6.54 -5.48
N MET A 22 3.52 6.20 -5.98
CA MET A 22 3.25 6.08 -7.41
C MET A 22 3.36 7.43 -8.13
N TYR A 23 2.76 8.48 -7.59
CA TYR A 23 2.76 9.82 -8.18
C TYR A 23 4.18 10.38 -8.36
N HIS A 24 5.05 10.14 -7.38
CA HIS A 24 6.45 10.58 -7.45
C HIS A 24 7.40 9.57 -8.10
N GLY A 25 6.91 8.39 -8.51
CA GLY A 25 7.77 7.35 -9.06
C GLY A 25 8.80 6.82 -8.05
N LEU A 26 8.41 6.68 -6.78
CA LEU A 26 9.25 6.12 -5.73
C LEU A 26 8.99 4.62 -5.53
N SER A 27 9.95 3.91 -4.94
CA SER A 27 9.74 2.56 -4.41
C SER A 27 9.32 2.65 -2.94
N LEU A 28 8.23 1.97 -2.57
CA LEU A 28 7.78 1.87 -1.19
C LEU A 28 8.58 0.80 -0.45
N VAL A 29 9.34 1.22 0.55
CA VAL A 29 10.12 0.34 1.41
C VAL A 29 9.26 -0.05 2.61
N THR A 30 8.86 -1.31 2.72
CA THR A 30 7.93 -1.79 3.76
C THR A 30 8.12 -3.28 4.06
N ARG A 31 7.73 -3.69 5.27
CA ARG A 31 7.56 -5.11 5.65
C ARG A 31 6.14 -5.61 5.40
N ASP A 32 5.21 -4.71 5.10
CA ASP A 32 3.82 -5.05 4.89
C ASP A 32 3.58 -5.57 3.47
N LYS A 33 3.19 -6.85 3.40
CA LYS A 33 2.92 -7.55 2.15
C LYS A 33 1.60 -7.13 1.50
N ALA A 34 0.75 -6.36 2.16
CA ALA A 34 -0.49 -5.88 1.55
C ALA A 34 -0.22 -4.97 0.34
N PHE A 35 0.85 -4.17 0.39
CA PHE A 35 1.22 -3.24 -0.68
C PHE A 35 1.66 -3.92 -1.98
N SER A 36 2.15 -5.17 -1.95
CA SER A 36 2.54 -5.88 -3.17
C SER A 36 1.37 -6.19 -4.10
N ARG A 37 0.13 -6.00 -3.62
CA ARG A 37 -1.10 -6.20 -4.37
C ARG A 37 -1.57 -4.95 -5.11
N VAL A 38 -0.96 -3.79 -4.86
CA VAL A 38 -1.32 -2.54 -5.53
C VAL A 38 -0.73 -2.54 -6.95
N PRO A 39 -1.56 -2.55 -7.99
CA PRO A 39 -1.06 -2.55 -9.36
C PRO A 39 -0.22 -1.31 -9.65
N GLY A 40 1.00 -1.49 -10.18
CA GLY A 40 1.89 -0.40 -10.56
C GLY A 40 2.72 0.21 -9.41
N LEU A 41 2.49 -0.18 -8.16
CA LEU A 41 3.33 0.22 -7.04
C LEU A 41 4.63 -0.61 -7.03
N ARG A 42 5.78 0.05 -6.96
CA ARG A 42 7.07 -0.61 -6.72
C ARG A 42 7.27 -0.81 -5.23
N VAL A 43 7.50 -2.04 -4.79
CA VAL A 43 7.68 -2.40 -3.37
C VAL A 43 9.04 -3.04 -3.14
N THR A 44 9.73 -2.66 -2.08
CA THR A 44 11.02 -3.23 -1.66
C THR A 44 10.96 -3.63 -0.19
N GLY A 45 11.28 -4.88 0.12
CA GLY A 45 11.33 -5.38 1.50
C GLY A 45 12.62 -5.01 2.23
N TYR A 46 12.57 -4.94 3.56
CA TYR A 46 13.72 -4.74 4.44
C TYR A 46 13.52 -5.43 5.80
#